data_AF-A0A4Q3C8D9-F1
#
_entry.id   AF-A0A4Q3C8D9-F1
#
_cell.length_a   1.000
_cell.length_b   1.000
_cell.length_c   1.000
_cell.angle_alpha   90.00
_cell.angle_beta   90.00
_cell.angle_gamma   90.00
#
_symmetry.space_group_name_H-M   'P 1'
#
loop_
_entity.id
_entity.type
_entity.pdbx_description
1 polymer ?
#
loop_
_entity_poly.entity_id
_entity_poly.type
_entity_poly.pdbx_seq_one_letter_code
_entity_poly.pdbx_strand_id
1 'polypeptide(L)'
;LSTARPLQAAFASAVTFSAGAAMPLLSVPLAPERSLTPVVVLVSLISLAILGSLGAKAGGAPVARSVLRVTFWGALAMILTAGIGLLFGTSI
;
A
#
# COMPACT_ATOMS: atom_id res chain seq x y z
N LEU A 1 -5.71 -11.43 32.70
CA LEU A 1 -6.08 -12.19 31.47
C LEU A 1 -6.75 -11.23 30.50
N SER A 2 -6.04 -10.76 29.46
CA SER A 2 -6.65 -9.92 28.43
C SER A 2 -7.37 -10.84 27.45
N THR A 3 -8.69 -10.98 27.57
CA THR A 3 -9.51 -11.72 26.60
C THR A 3 -9.32 -11.12 25.22
N ALA A 4 -8.89 -11.92 24.24
CA ALA A 4 -8.76 -11.47 22.86
C ALA A 4 -10.12 -10.94 22.35
N ARG A 5 -10.13 -9.77 21.71
CA ARG A 5 -11.34 -9.15 21.12
C ARG A 5 -11.25 -9.27 19.59
N PRO A 6 -11.52 -10.46 19.01
CA PRO A 6 -11.25 -10.77 17.61
C PRO A 6 -12.06 -9.89 16.65
N LEU A 7 -13.35 -9.67 16.94
CA LEU A 7 -14.21 -8.79 16.17
C LEU A 7 -13.69 -7.36 16.13
N GLN A 8 -13.23 -6.84 17.27
CA GLN A 8 -12.65 -5.49 17.33
C GLN A 8 -11.36 -5.38 16.51
N ALA A 9 -10.49 -6.39 16.58
CA ALA A 9 -9.25 -6.42 15.79
C ALA A 9 -9.52 -6.53 14.29
N ALA A 10 -10.51 -7.34 13.88
CA ALA A 10 -10.92 -7.47 12.48
C ALA A 10 -11.43 -6.14 11.92
N PHE A 11 -12.33 -5.46 12.62
CA PHE A 11 -12.85 -4.15 12.21
C PHE A 11 -11.75 -3.07 12.15
N ALA A 12 -10.88 -3.03 13.17
CA ALA A 12 -9.74 -2.11 13.15
C ALA A 12 -8.83 -2.35 11.94
N SER A 13 -8.60 -3.61 11.57
CA SER A 13 -7.77 -3.98 10.42
C SER A 13 -8.45 -3.60 9.09
N ALA A 14 -9.74 -3.88 8.95
CA ALA A 14 -10.51 -3.52 7.76
C ALA A 14 -10.52 -2.01 7.52
N VAL A 15 -10.75 -1.21 8.57
CA VAL A 15 -10.77 0.26 8.47
C VAL A 15 -9.40 0.82 8.12
N THR A 16 -8.35 0.37 8.81
CA THR A 16 -6.99 0.88 8.56
C THR A 16 -6.46 0.46 7.19
N PHE A 17 -6.77 -0.75 6.72
CA PHE A 17 -6.44 -1.20 5.37
C PHE A 17 -7.17 -0.37 4.31
N SER A 18 -8.49 -0.22 4.45
CA SER A 18 -9.30 0.54 3.49
C SER A 18 -8.88 2.01 3.43
N ALA A 19 -8.60 2.62 4.58
CA ALA A 19 -8.09 3.99 4.65
C ALA A 19 -6.73 4.14 3.96
N GLY A 20 -5.83 3.17 4.14
CA GLY A 20 -4.53 3.18 3.46
C GLY A 20 -4.62 3.01 1.94
N ALA A 21 -5.55 2.16 1.48
CA ALA A 21 -5.81 1.93 0.06
C ALA A 21 -6.55 3.09 -0.62
N ALA A 22 -7.29 3.92 0.14
CA ALA A 22 -8.04 5.03 -0.40
C ALA A 22 -7.16 6.06 -1.11
N MET A 23 -5.96 6.38 -0.58
CA MET A 23 -5.05 7.36 -1.18
C MET A 23 -4.69 7.05 -2.65
N PRO A 24 -4.13 5.87 -2.98
CA PRO A 24 -3.84 5.54 -4.38
C PRO A 24 -5.09 5.40 -5.24
N LEU A 25 -6.22 4.92 -4.70
CA LEU A 25 -7.48 4.86 -5.46
C LEU A 25 -8.01 6.25 -5.84
N LEU A 26 -7.88 7.24 -4.97
CA LEU A 26 -8.27 8.63 -5.25
C LEU A 26 -7.41 9.28 -6.35
N SER A 27 -6.23 8.73 -6.66
CA SER A 27 -5.39 9.24 -7.75
C SER A 27 -5.89 8.84 -9.15
N VAL A 28 -6.66 7.75 -9.26
CA VAL A 28 -7.17 7.21 -10.53
C VAL A 28 -7.97 8.23 -11.33
N PRO A 29 -9.01 8.91 -10.79
CA PRO A 29 -9.80 9.88 -11.57
C PRO A 29 -9.02 11.14 -11.97
N LEU A 30 -7.87 11.39 -11.34
CA LEU A 30 -7.01 12.56 -11.62
C LEU A 30 -5.93 12.26 -12.66
N ALA A 31 -5.67 10.98 -12.95
CA ALA A 31 -4.57 10.56 -13.80
C ALA A 31 -5.02 10.45 -15.28
N PRO A 32 -4.28 11.05 -16.23
CA PRO A 32 -4.47 10.78 -17.65
C PRO A 32 -4.21 9.31 -17.98
N GLU A 33 -4.97 8.72 -18.90
CA GLU A 33 -4.90 7.28 -19.24
C GLU A 33 -3.47 6.78 -19.52
N ARG A 34 -2.68 7.55 -20.30
CA ARG A 34 -1.28 7.21 -20.62
C ARG A 34 -0.35 7.16 -19.40
N SER A 35 -0.74 7.78 -18.31
CA SER A 35 0.06 7.94 -17.09
C SER A 35 -0.61 7.30 -15.87
N LEU A 36 -1.70 6.56 -16.06
CA LEU A 36 -2.50 6.00 -14.97
C LEU A 36 -1.65 5.05 -14.11
N THR A 37 -1.00 4.08 -14.73
CA THR A 37 -0.10 3.12 -14.05
C THR A 37 1.04 3.81 -13.29
N PRO A 38 1.89 4.66 -13.90
CA PRO A 38 2.98 5.30 -13.16
C PRO A 38 2.50 6.24 -12.04
N VAL A 39 1.36 6.93 -12.22
CA VAL A 39 0.78 7.78 -11.17
C VAL A 39 0.32 6.93 -9.98
N VAL A 40 -0.43 5.86 -10.22
CA VAL A 40 -0.92 4.97 -9.15
C VAL A 40 0.24 4.31 -8.41
N VAL A 41 1.29 3.88 -9.11
CA VAL A 41 2.51 3.33 -8.50
C VAL A 41 3.16 4.38 -7.59
N LEU A 42 3.37 5.60 -8.08
CA LEU A 42 4.02 6.66 -7.30
C LEU A 42 3.21 7.01 -6.04
N VAL A 43 1.90 7.23 -6.18
CA VAL A 43 1.02 7.56 -5.06
C VAL A 43 0.96 6.40 -4.06
N SER A 44 0.96 5.15 -4.54
CA SER A 44 0.98 3.97 -3.66
C SER A 44 2.28 3.88 -2.86
N LEU A 45 3.45 4.12 -3.48
CA LEU A 45 4.73 4.09 -2.78
C LEU A 45 4.85 5.21 -1.74
N ILE A 46 4.35 6.40 -2.05
CA ILE A 46 4.27 7.52 -1.09
C ILE A 46 3.35 7.14 0.08
N SER A 47 2.16 6.59 -0.21
CA SER A 47 1.22 6.11 0.82
C SER A 47 1.87 5.03 1.70
N LEU A 48 2.54 4.04 1.12
CA LEU A 48 3.28 2.99 1.84
C LEU A 48 4.40 3.55 2.71
N ALA A 49 5.12 4.58 2.26
CA ALA A 49 6.14 5.23 3.07
C ALA A 49 5.53 5.95 4.28
N ILE A 50 4.42 6.66 4.08
CA ILE A 50 3.68 7.33 5.15
C ILE A 50 3.16 6.30 6.16
N LEU A 51 2.44 5.28 5.69
CA LEU A 51 1.87 4.22 6.53
C LEU A 51 2.95 3.39 7.23
N GLY A 52 4.04 3.06 6.54
CA GLY A 52 5.19 2.35 7.12
C GLY A 52 5.87 3.17 8.23
N SER A 53 5.88 4.50 8.10
CA SER A 53 6.37 5.40 9.15
C SER A 53 5.43 5.48 10.35
N LEU A 54 4.12 5.56 10.12
CA LEU A 54 3.11 5.58 11.17
C LEU A 54 3.07 4.26 11.93
N GLY A 55 3.13 3.12 11.22
CA GLY A 55 3.21 1.80 11.82
C GLY A 55 4.47 1.59 12.65
N ALA A 56 5.61 2.12 12.20
CA ALA A 56 6.86 2.06 12.97
C ALA A 56 6.77 2.86 14.26
N LYS A 57 6.20 4.08 14.20
CA LYS A 57 5.97 4.93 15.36
C LYS A 57 5.03 4.26 16.37
N ALA A 58 3.91 3.71 15.90
CA ALA A 58 2.95 3.00 16.75
C ALA A 58 3.54 1.72 17.37
N GLY A 59 4.42 1.02 16.66
CA GLY A 59 5.05 -0.23 17.10
C GLY A 59 6.40 -0.08 17.81
N GLY A 60 6.90 1.15 18.02
CA GLY A 60 8.20 1.40 18.67
C GLY A 60 9.42 0.91 17.88
N ALA A 61 9.29 0.72 16.56
CA ALA A 61 10.34 0.19 15.68
C ALA A 61 11.10 1.32 14.95
N PRO A 62 12.34 1.09 14.49
CA PRO A 62 13.09 2.08 13.71
C PRO A 62 12.38 2.42 12.38
N VAL A 63 11.94 3.67 12.26
CA VAL A 63 11.14 4.19 11.13
C VAL A 63 11.76 3.89 9.77
N ALA A 64 13.06 4.18 9.60
CA ALA A 64 13.75 3.99 8.32
C ALA A 64 13.73 2.53 7.85
N ARG A 65 13.94 1.56 8.76
CA ARG A 65 13.92 0.13 8.42
C ARG A 65 12.50 -0.35 8.08
N SER A 66 11.51 0.14 8.80
CA SER A 66 10.10 -0.17 8.52
C SER A 66 9.68 0.34 7.15
N VAL A 67 9.93 1.62 6.87
CA VAL A 67 9.61 2.26 5.58
C VAL A 67 10.30 1.52 4.44
N LEU A 68 11.62 1.31 4.53
CA LEU A 68 12.38 0.65 3.47
C LEU A 68 11.86 -0.77 3.18
N ARG A 69 11.57 -1.55 4.22
CA ARG A 69 11.03 -2.91 4.04
C ARG A 69 9.66 -2.87 3.35
N VAL A 70 8.75 -2.02 3.81
CA VAL A 70 7.37 -1.95 3.30
C VAL A 70 7.36 -1.43 1.86
N THR A 71 8.11 -0.38 1.55
CA THR A 71 8.17 0.17 0.20
C THR A 71 8.90 -0.77 -0.76
N PHE A 72 9.97 -1.43 -0.33
CA PHE A 72 10.70 -2.40 -1.16
C PHE A 72 9.81 -3.58 -1.55
N TRP A 73 9.14 -4.23 -0.59
CA TRP A 73 8.24 -5.35 -0.88
C TRP A 73 7.02 -4.90 -1.68
N GLY A 74 6.50 -3.69 -1.43
CA GLY A 74 5.42 -3.10 -2.22
C GLY A 74 5.81 -2.87 -3.68
N ALA A 75 6.98 -2.27 -3.91
CA ALA A 75 7.52 -2.04 -5.25
C ALA A 75 7.77 -3.35 -6.00
N LEU A 76 8.36 -4.35 -5.34
CA LEU A 76 8.59 -5.66 -5.94
C LEU A 76 7.29 -6.34 -6.34
N ALA A 77 6.27 -6.30 -5.48
CA ALA A 77 4.95 -6.83 -5.79
C ALA A 77 4.34 -6.15 -7.03
N MET A 78 4.41 -4.81 -7.11
CA MET A 78 3.91 -4.06 -8.26
C MET A 78 4.62 -4.40 -9.56
N ILE A 79 5.95 -4.55 -9.52
CA ILE A 79 6.75 -4.97 -10.69
C ILE A 79 6.32 -6.36 -11.15
N LEU A 80 6.13 -7.29 -10.23
CA LEU A 80 5.70 -8.65 -10.57
C LEU A 80 4.29 -8.65 -11.17
N THR A 81 3.33 -7.91 -10.59
CA THR A 81 1.97 -7.83 -11.12
C THR A 81 1.92 -7.15 -12.49
N ALA A 82 2.69 -6.08 -12.70
CA ALA A 82 2.78 -5.42 -13.99
C ALA A 82 3.47 -6.31 -15.02
N GLY A 83 4.55 -7.00 -14.64
CA GLY A 83 5.26 -7.95 -15.48
C GLY A 83 4.37 -9.11 -15.93
N ILE A 84 3.55 -9.65 -15.04
CA ILE A 84 2.53 -10.66 -15.39
C ILE A 84 1.54 -10.08 -16.39
N GLY A 85 1.01 -8.87 -16.16
CA GLY A 85 0.10 -8.20 -17.11
C GLY A 85 0.70 -8.02 -18.51
N LEU A 86 1.99 -7.70 -18.58
CA LEU A 86 2.75 -7.61 -19.84
C LEU A 86 2.92 -8.98 -20.52
N LEU A 87 3.23 -10.03 -19.76
CA LEU A 87 3.46 -11.39 -20.29
C LEU A 87 2.20 -12.00 -20.92
N PHE A 88 1.03 -11.71 -20.35
CA PHE A 88 -0.25 -12.22 -20.86
C PHE A 88 -0.92 -11.29 -21.88
N GLY A 89 -0.25 -10.20 -22.28
CA GLY A 89 -0.78 -9.25 -23.26
C GLY A 89 -2.02 -8.48 -22.79
N THR A 90 -2.35 -8.54 -21.49
CA THR A 90 -3.43 -7.80 -20.85
C THR A 90 -2.88 -6.48 -20.32
N SER A 91 -2.40 -5.62 -21.22
CA SER A 91 -2.19 -4.21 -20.90
C SER A 91 -3.50 -3.47 -21.18
N ILE A 92 -4.25 -3.19 -20.13
CA ILE A 92 -5.12 -2.01 -20.09
C ILE A 92 -4.27 -0.77 -19.81
#